data_AF-A0A2V9H7N9-F1
#
_entry.id   AF-A0A2V9H7N9-F1
#
_cell.length_a   1.000
_cell.length_b   1.000
_cell.length_c   1.000
_cell.angle_alpha   90.00
_cell.angle_beta   90.00
_cell.angle_gamma   90.00
#
_symmetry.space_group_name_H-M   'P 1'
#
loop_
_entity.id
_entity.type
_entity.pdbx_description
1 polymer ?
#
loop_
_entity_poly.entity_id
_entity_poly.type
_entity_poly.pdbx_seq_one_letter_code
_entity_poly.pdbx_strand_id
1 'polypeptide(L)'
;MAPPHSLLSIWKRPRSRFRNAKRFSPNRAKGKPGSTMTRIPDRDSGRFWVLISILAERARTETPVQSGSLGIGIRENLVSVLPEETLSTRQPRYMREATTYEAWQLRTHRLTGRSYLYSLPPIGGGTPLVESLTSYIQRLAEAHAVETGTLVYHELRPRVPFVKGKRCGQVPTKLPHSFYLEAYRLNGTGDRARLWVCMLEELTQVRRLDLLTALPWAYAINRRNLLRANRTWCSSCYENWRSSGRPVYEPLLWMLQVVTVCPDHMQPLDSLCPVCSRMQYVFSSRSHPGHCSRCRSWLGRVHEADIMDHHLAEHLRTAEMVADLLAASPYARNRVRWRKTRQINSLLKFCHSHNVSLIRALADRHRAQQ
;
A
#
# COMPACT_ATOMS: atom_id res chain seq x y z
N MET A 1 -8.56 46.47 50.44
CA MET A 1 -8.74 47.82 49.84
C MET A 1 -8.61 47.70 48.32
N ALA A 2 -9.42 48.43 47.57
CA ALA A 2 -9.42 48.53 46.10
C ALA A 2 -10.21 49.79 45.67
N PRO A 3 -10.14 50.24 44.39
CA PRO A 3 -9.00 50.27 43.46
C PRO A 3 -8.54 51.75 43.23
N PRO A 4 -8.91 52.58 42.20
CA PRO A 4 -9.49 52.39 40.85
C PRO A 4 -8.74 53.08 39.66
N HIS A 5 -9.18 52.77 38.42
CA HIS A 5 -9.08 53.54 37.14
C HIS A 5 -7.70 53.85 36.48
N SER A 6 -7.54 53.87 35.14
CA SER A 6 -8.37 53.35 34.02
C SER A 6 -7.64 53.35 32.65
N LEU A 7 -7.96 52.37 31.80
CA LEU A 7 -8.03 52.39 30.31
C LEU A 7 -6.91 53.04 29.45
N LEU A 8 -6.30 52.24 28.55
CA LEU A 8 -6.60 52.28 27.11
C LEU A 8 -5.91 51.16 26.30
N SER A 9 -6.49 50.83 25.15
CA SER A 9 -6.08 49.76 24.25
C SER A 9 -5.19 50.25 23.10
N ILE A 10 -4.41 49.35 22.47
CA ILE A 10 -4.14 49.32 21.01
C ILE A 10 -3.46 47.99 20.63
N TRP A 11 -4.08 47.25 19.72
CA TRP A 11 -3.48 46.10 19.04
C TRP A 11 -2.57 46.57 17.90
N LYS A 12 -1.32 46.07 17.81
CA LYS A 12 -0.49 46.22 16.60
C LYS A 12 -0.27 44.87 15.91
N ARG A 13 -0.92 44.68 14.76
CA ARG A 13 -0.71 43.53 13.85
C ARG A 13 0.67 43.60 13.15
N PRO A 14 1.42 42.50 13.03
CA PRO A 14 2.47 42.38 12.02
C PRO A 14 1.88 42.24 10.60
N ARG A 15 2.48 42.92 9.62
CA ARG A 15 2.00 42.95 8.23
C ARG A 15 2.35 41.67 7.46
N SER A 16 1.36 41.07 6.81
CA SER A 16 1.58 40.03 5.80
C SER A 16 2.20 40.62 4.52
N ARG A 17 3.24 39.98 3.99
CA ARG A 17 3.77 40.22 2.63
C ARG A 17 3.58 38.98 1.76
N PHE A 18 2.39 38.85 1.18
CA PHE A 18 2.20 38.04 -0.02
C PHE A 18 2.43 38.91 -1.26
N ARG A 19 3.18 38.41 -2.24
CA ARG A 19 3.28 38.99 -3.59
C ARG A 19 2.97 37.91 -4.63
N ASN A 20 2.43 38.37 -5.77
CA ASN A 20 2.23 37.63 -7.03
C ASN A 20 1.02 36.69 -7.13
N ALA A 21 -0.19 37.26 -7.00
CA ALA A 21 -1.34 36.77 -7.75
C ALA A 21 -1.37 37.41 -9.14
N LYS A 22 -1.29 36.64 -10.23
CA LYS A 22 -1.53 37.14 -11.59
C LYS A 22 -3.03 37.25 -11.84
N ARG A 23 -3.49 38.44 -12.23
CA ARG A 23 -4.89 38.73 -12.60
C ARG A 23 -5.30 37.94 -13.85
N PHE A 24 -6.53 37.45 -13.87
CA PHE A 24 -7.28 37.16 -15.09
C PHE A 24 -8.55 38.01 -15.09
N SER A 25 -8.77 38.80 -16.14
CA SER A 25 -10.01 39.55 -16.35
C SER A 25 -11.08 38.66 -17.00
N PRO A 26 -12.37 38.88 -16.72
CA PRO A 26 -13.46 38.14 -17.36
C PRO A 26 -13.76 38.72 -18.75
N ASN A 27 -13.95 37.86 -19.75
CA ASN A 27 -14.50 38.27 -21.04
C ASN A 27 -15.81 37.53 -21.34
N ARG A 28 -16.80 38.28 -21.80
CA ARG A 28 -18.21 37.90 -21.95
C ARG A 28 -18.54 37.82 -23.44
N ALA A 29 -18.91 36.64 -23.95
CA ALA A 29 -19.37 36.50 -25.33
C ALA A 29 -20.48 35.43 -25.48
N LYS A 30 -21.70 35.93 -25.72
CA LYS A 30 -22.78 35.43 -26.60
C LYS A 30 -22.77 33.93 -26.99
N GLY A 31 -23.86 33.23 -26.67
CA GLY A 31 -24.15 31.91 -27.23
C GLY A 31 -25.05 31.95 -28.48
N LYS A 32 -25.13 30.82 -29.19
CA LYS A 32 -26.26 30.38 -30.03
C LYS A 32 -26.32 28.82 -30.02
N PRO A 33 -27.46 28.20 -30.37
CA PRO A 33 -27.80 26.85 -29.88
C PRO A 33 -27.62 25.73 -30.92
N GLY A 34 -27.68 24.48 -30.43
CA GLY A 34 -28.02 23.29 -31.24
C GLY A 34 -26.90 22.30 -31.49
N SER A 35 -26.84 21.22 -30.70
CA SER A 35 -26.36 19.90 -31.17
C SER A 35 -26.80 18.78 -30.21
N THR A 36 -27.72 17.97 -30.74
CA THR A 36 -28.23 16.66 -30.31
C THR A 36 -27.35 15.85 -29.34
N MET A 37 -27.96 15.32 -28.27
CA MET A 37 -27.35 14.29 -27.43
C MET A 37 -27.11 12.99 -28.22
N THR A 38 -25.84 12.61 -28.42
CA THR A 38 -25.45 11.23 -28.76
C THR A 38 -24.97 10.50 -27.52
N ARG A 39 -25.66 9.42 -27.15
CA ARG A 39 -25.20 8.49 -26.11
C ARG A 39 -23.96 7.76 -26.62
N ILE A 40 -22.83 7.91 -25.92
CA ILE A 40 -21.66 7.06 -26.12
C ILE A 40 -21.93 5.73 -25.42
N PRO A 41 -21.95 4.58 -26.12
CA PRO A 41 -22.17 3.28 -25.50
C PRO A 41 -20.92 2.78 -24.76
N ASP A 42 -21.12 2.21 -23.58
CA ASP A 42 -20.09 1.59 -22.75
C ASP A 42 -19.68 0.22 -23.33
N ARG A 43 -18.51 0.17 -23.99
CA ARG A 43 -17.89 -1.06 -24.53
C ARG A 43 -16.37 -0.91 -24.58
N ASP A 44 -15.67 -1.24 -23.47
CA ASP A 44 -14.21 -1.37 -23.49
C ASP A 44 -13.65 -2.44 -22.53
N SER A 45 -14.41 -3.51 -22.29
CA SER A 45 -13.95 -4.70 -21.53
C SER A 45 -13.04 -5.64 -22.34
N GLY A 46 -13.05 -5.56 -23.68
CA GLY A 46 -12.29 -6.46 -24.56
C GLY A 46 -10.82 -6.07 -24.77
N ARG A 47 -10.50 -4.77 -24.83
CA ARG A 47 -9.12 -4.28 -25.09
C ARG A 47 -8.17 -4.47 -23.90
N PHE A 48 -8.71 -4.69 -22.70
CA PHE A 48 -7.93 -4.76 -21.47
C PHE A 48 -7.11 -6.06 -21.33
N TRP A 49 -7.63 -7.18 -21.83
CA TRP A 49 -6.93 -8.47 -21.79
C TRP A 49 -5.74 -8.53 -22.74
N VAL A 50 -5.86 -7.95 -23.93
CA VAL A 50 -4.78 -7.91 -24.93
C VAL A 50 -3.54 -7.18 -24.40
N LEU A 51 -3.72 -6.11 -23.62
CA LEU A 51 -2.60 -5.37 -23.04
C LEU A 51 -1.83 -6.17 -21.97
N ILE A 52 -2.51 -7.05 -21.24
CA ILE A 52 -1.90 -7.92 -20.22
C ILE A 52 -1.04 -8.99 -20.91
N SER A 53 -1.55 -9.62 -21.98
CA SER A 53 -0.79 -10.62 -22.75
C SER A 53 0.49 -10.05 -23.38
N ILE A 54 0.45 -8.81 -23.88
CA ILE A 54 1.61 -8.16 -24.51
C ILE A 54 2.74 -7.86 -23.50
N LEU A 55 2.42 -7.67 -22.22
CA LEU A 55 3.43 -7.49 -21.17
C LEU A 55 4.13 -8.80 -20.80
N ALA A 56 3.42 -9.94 -20.84
CA ALA A 56 4.01 -11.26 -20.59
C ALA A 56 5.03 -11.67 -21.68
N GLU A 57 4.87 -11.19 -22.92
CA GLU A 57 5.77 -11.53 -24.03
C GLU A 57 7.13 -10.80 -23.95
N ARG A 58 7.14 -9.56 -23.43
CA ARG A 58 8.37 -8.75 -23.31
C ARG A 58 9.27 -9.11 -22.13
N ALA A 59 8.81 -9.98 -21.23
CA ALA A 59 9.61 -10.52 -20.14
C ALA A 59 10.26 -11.89 -20.48
N ARG A 60 10.04 -12.41 -21.70
CA ARG A 60 10.50 -13.75 -22.14
C ARG A 60 11.67 -13.74 -23.13
N THR A 61 12.24 -12.59 -23.47
CA THR A 61 13.37 -12.48 -24.38
C THR A 61 14.71 -12.35 -23.64
N GLU A 62 15.05 -13.36 -22.84
CA GLU A 62 16.44 -13.69 -22.56
C GLU A 62 16.85 -14.81 -23.52
N THR A 63 17.89 -14.57 -24.32
CA THR A 63 18.34 -15.48 -25.38
C THR A 63 18.97 -16.74 -24.78
N PRO A 64 18.61 -17.95 -25.25
CA PRO A 64 19.24 -19.17 -24.78
C PRO A 64 20.69 -19.25 -25.29
N VAL A 65 21.65 -19.23 -24.37
CA VAL A 65 23.04 -19.59 -24.69
C VAL A 65 23.07 -21.07 -25.06
N GLN A 66 23.38 -21.36 -26.32
CA GLN A 66 23.46 -22.73 -26.82
C GLN A 66 24.67 -23.44 -26.21
N SER A 67 24.42 -24.38 -25.30
CA SER A 67 25.42 -25.34 -24.83
C SER A 67 25.68 -26.36 -25.93
N GLY A 68 26.61 -26.06 -26.84
CA GLY A 68 27.03 -26.97 -27.90
C GLY A 68 27.67 -28.23 -27.34
N SER A 69 27.17 -29.39 -27.77
CA SER A 69 27.79 -30.69 -27.50
C SER A 69 29.08 -30.85 -28.31
N LEU A 70 30.20 -31.09 -27.64
CA LEU A 70 31.45 -31.54 -28.26
C LEU A 70 31.99 -32.71 -27.44
N GLY A 71 32.11 -33.86 -28.10
CA GLY A 71 32.60 -35.09 -27.48
C GLY A 71 34.06 -35.38 -27.83
N ILE A 72 34.67 -36.23 -27.00
CA ILE A 72 35.89 -37.02 -27.24
C ILE A 72 37.18 -36.21 -27.41
N GLY A 73 38.13 -36.43 -26.51
CA GLY A 73 39.50 -35.93 -26.64
C GLY A 73 40.36 -36.19 -25.41
N ILE A 74 40.89 -37.41 -25.27
CA ILE A 74 41.99 -37.67 -24.34
C ILE A 74 43.21 -36.90 -24.86
N ARG A 75 43.64 -35.85 -24.14
CA ARG A 75 44.94 -35.21 -24.34
C ARG A 75 45.58 -34.79 -23.02
N GLU A 76 46.58 -35.59 -22.69
CA GLU A 76 47.86 -35.35 -22.00
C GLU A 76 48.12 -33.97 -21.36
N ASN A 77 48.77 -34.06 -20.19
CA ASN A 77 49.26 -32.97 -19.35
C ASN A 77 50.00 -31.87 -20.13
N LEU A 78 49.47 -30.65 -20.07
CA LEU A 78 50.24 -29.42 -20.26
C LEU A 78 50.35 -28.71 -18.92
N VAL A 79 51.53 -28.80 -18.31
CA VAL A 79 51.85 -28.15 -17.04
C VAL A 79 51.91 -26.64 -17.23
N SER A 80 50.98 -25.90 -16.64
CA SER A 80 51.07 -24.44 -16.55
C SER A 80 52.15 -24.07 -15.53
N VAL A 81 53.30 -23.59 -16.00
CA VAL A 81 54.36 -23.07 -15.12
C VAL A 81 53.88 -21.77 -14.49
N LEU A 82 53.64 -21.80 -13.18
CA LEU A 82 53.43 -20.61 -12.37
C LEU A 82 54.79 -20.06 -11.89
N PRO A 83 54.94 -18.74 -11.67
CA PRO A 83 56.19 -18.16 -11.19
C PRO A 83 56.59 -18.69 -9.80
N GLU A 84 57.88 -18.94 -9.58
CA GLU A 84 58.43 -19.68 -8.43
C GLU A 84 58.36 -18.96 -7.07
N GLU A 85 57.80 -17.74 -6.99
CA GLU A 85 57.97 -16.84 -5.84
C GLU A 85 57.01 -17.11 -4.64
N THR A 86 56.42 -18.30 -4.53
CA THR A 86 55.59 -18.69 -3.35
C THR A 86 55.88 -20.08 -2.78
N LEU A 87 57.13 -20.55 -2.89
CA LEU A 87 57.57 -21.77 -2.20
C LEU A 87 57.82 -21.53 -0.70
N SER A 88 56.78 -21.76 0.11
CA SER A 88 56.91 -21.84 1.57
C SER A 88 57.74 -23.08 1.96
N THR A 89 58.89 -22.86 2.60
CA THR A 89 59.76 -23.92 3.14
C THR A 89 59.10 -24.65 4.30
N ARG A 90 58.26 -25.65 3.98
CA ARG A 90 57.72 -26.61 4.93
C ARG A 90 58.06 -28.02 4.48
N GLN A 91 58.75 -28.75 5.35
CA GLN A 91 59.05 -30.17 5.18
C GLN A 91 57.76 -30.97 4.89
N PRO A 92 57.84 -32.08 4.15
CA PRO A 92 56.68 -32.94 3.88
C PRO A 92 56.18 -33.54 5.19
N ARG A 93 55.17 -32.90 5.79
CA ARG A 93 54.37 -33.54 6.83
C ARG A 93 53.65 -34.70 6.17
N TYR A 94 53.89 -35.90 6.68
CA TYR A 94 53.15 -37.11 6.33
C TYR A 94 51.65 -36.79 6.47
N MET A 95 50.93 -36.69 5.35
CA MET A 95 49.48 -36.49 5.42
C MET A 95 48.90 -37.75 6.05
N ARG A 96 48.33 -37.61 7.24
CA ARG A 96 47.42 -38.63 7.77
C ARG A 96 46.36 -38.90 6.72
N GLU A 97 46.00 -40.17 6.58
CA GLU A 97 45.06 -40.68 5.59
C GLU A 97 43.89 -39.71 5.39
N ALA A 98 43.68 -39.29 4.14
CA ALA A 98 42.63 -38.35 3.82
C ALA A 98 41.28 -38.98 4.21
N THR A 99 40.65 -38.45 5.25
CA THR A 99 39.32 -38.89 5.68
C THR A 99 38.33 -38.69 4.54
N THR A 100 37.97 -39.79 3.88
CA THR A 100 36.91 -39.83 2.88
C THR A 100 35.59 -39.62 3.59
N TYR A 101 35.12 -38.37 3.60
CA TYR A 101 33.77 -38.03 4.02
C TYR A 101 32.75 -38.79 3.16
N GLU A 102 31.65 -39.24 3.78
CA GLU A 102 30.57 -39.90 3.04
C GLU A 102 30.03 -39.00 1.91
N ALA A 103 29.62 -39.62 0.80
CA ALA A 103 29.11 -38.92 -0.36
C ALA A 103 27.83 -38.15 0.00
N TRP A 104 27.92 -36.83 0.06
CA TRP A 104 26.79 -35.94 0.33
C TRP A 104 25.67 -36.16 -0.68
N GLN A 105 24.57 -36.79 -0.25
CA GLN A 105 23.37 -36.96 -1.05
C GLN A 105 22.63 -35.62 -1.21
N LEU A 106 23.12 -34.80 -2.15
CA LEU A 106 22.50 -33.55 -2.55
C LEU A 106 21.14 -33.83 -3.20
N ARG A 107 20.08 -33.86 -2.38
CA ARG A 107 18.70 -33.87 -2.85
C ARG A 107 18.49 -32.66 -3.75
N THR A 108 18.23 -32.90 -5.03
CA THR A 108 17.88 -31.88 -6.02
C THR A 108 16.50 -31.31 -5.70
N HIS A 109 16.48 -30.33 -4.80
CA HIS A 109 15.27 -29.60 -4.48
C HIS A 109 14.80 -28.87 -5.74
N ARG A 110 13.57 -29.16 -6.19
CA ARG A 110 12.91 -28.38 -7.22
C ARG A 110 12.70 -26.97 -6.67
N LEU A 111 13.60 -26.06 -7.02
CA LEU A 111 13.46 -24.63 -6.72
C LEU A 111 12.14 -24.16 -7.32
N THR A 112 11.22 -23.69 -6.48
CA THR A 112 10.03 -22.99 -6.95
C THR A 112 10.46 -21.75 -7.72
N GLY A 113 9.70 -21.35 -8.74
CA GLY A 113 9.98 -20.13 -9.50
C GLY A 113 10.18 -18.95 -8.56
N ARG A 114 11.30 -18.21 -8.72
CA ARG A 114 11.62 -17.08 -7.88
C ARG A 114 10.64 -15.94 -8.17
N SER A 115 10.01 -15.38 -7.13
CA SER A 115 9.25 -14.14 -7.26
C SER A 115 10.18 -12.96 -7.53
N TYR A 116 9.70 -11.93 -8.23
CA TYR A 116 10.51 -10.76 -8.58
C TYR A 116 10.73 -9.84 -7.37
N LEU A 117 9.70 -9.69 -6.54
CA LEU A 117 9.76 -9.06 -5.22
C LEU A 117 9.52 -10.12 -4.15
N TYR A 118 9.96 -9.85 -2.92
CA TYR A 118 9.76 -10.78 -1.80
C TYR A 118 8.27 -11.08 -1.59
N SER A 119 7.95 -12.37 -1.38
CA SER A 119 6.61 -12.87 -1.10
C SER A 119 6.19 -12.58 0.35
N LEU A 120 6.18 -11.30 0.71
CA LEU A 120 5.86 -10.83 2.06
C LEU A 120 4.39 -11.15 2.39
N PRO A 121 4.08 -11.85 3.49
CA PRO A 121 2.69 -12.11 3.86
C PRO A 121 1.99 -10.81 4.32
N PRO A 122 0.72 -10.60 3.90
CA PRO A 122 -0.09 -9.47 4.36
C PRO A 122 -0.51 -9.63 5.82
N ILE A 123 -0.56 -8.53 6.59
CA ILE A 123 -1.01 -8.57 7.98
C ILE A 123 -2.54 -8.49 8.06
N GLY A 124 -3.14 -9.30 8.94
CA GLY A 124 -4.53 -9.15 9.36
C GLY A 124 -5.59 -9.46 8.30
N GLY A 125 -5.28 -10.29 7.30
CA GLY A 125 -6.26 -10.69 6.28
C GLY A 125 -7.52 -11.28 6.91
N GLY A 126 -8.67 -10.64 6.67
CA GLY A 126 -9.95 -11.07 7.27
C GLY A 126 -10.12 -10.71 8.76
N THR A 127 -9.36 -9.74 9.27
CA THR A 127 -9.52 -9.17 10.61
C THR A 127 -9.98 -7.71 10.56
N PRO A 128 -10.48 -7.15 11.68
CA PRO A 128 -10.89 -5.75 11.76
C PRO A 128 -9.77 -4.74 11.45
N LEU A 129 -8.52 -5.16 11.65
CA LEU A 129 -7.31 -4.37 11.44
C LEU A 129 -6.48 -4.90 10.26
N VAL A 130 -7.13 -5.36 9.18
CA VAL A 130 -6.43 -5.74 7.95
C VAL A 130 -5.50 -4.62 7.46
N GLU A 131 -4.31 -4.99 7.01
CA GLU A 131 -3.31 -4.07 6.46
C GLU A 131 -3.82 -3.31 5.23
N SER A 132 -3.41 -2.04 5.07
CA SER A 132 -3.64 -1.27 3.85
C SER A 132 -2.60 -1.56 2.77
N LEU A 133 -2.99 -1.48 1.49
CA LEU A 133 -2.06 -1.66 0.37
C LEU A 133 -0.90 -0.66 0.40
N THR A 134 -1.14 0.58 0.88
CA THR A 134 -0.08 1.57 1.09
C THR A 134 0.88 1.21 2.22
N SER A 135 0.44 0.50 3.26
CA SER A 135 1.32 -0.07 4.29
C SER A 135 2.13 -1.23 3.74
N TYR A 136 1.48 -2.13 3.01
CA TYR A 136 2.12 -3.30 2.41
C TYR A 136 3.30 -2.89 1.51
N ILE A 137 3.14 -1.84 0.70
CA ILE A 137 4.25 -1.31 -0.12
C ILE A 137 5.38 -0.71 0.73
N GLN A 138 5.09 -0.09 1.89
CA GLN A 138 6.12 0.40 2.82
C GLN A 138 6.92 -0.76 3.43
N ARG A 139 6.23 -1.78 3.95
CA ARG A 139 6.84 -2.99 4.52
C ARG A 139 7.59 -3.81 3.47
N LEU A 140 7.14 -3.83 2.22
CA LEU A 140 7.84 -4.47 1.11
C LEU A 140 9.14 -3.72 0.77
N ALA A 141 9.13 -2.39 0.74
CA ALA A 141 10.34 -1.59 0.55
C ALA A 141 11.34 -1.77 1.69
N GLU A 142 10.86 -1.81 2.94
CA GLU A 142 11.63 -2.11 4.13
C GLU A 142 12.27 -3.50 4.09
N ALA A 143 11.51 -4.53 3.70
CA ALA A 143 12.04 -5.89 3.52
C ALA A 143 13.16 -5.93 2.45
N HIS A 144 13.03 -5.14 1.38
CA HIS A 144 14.07 -4.95 0.35
C HIS A 144 15.18 -3.96 0.76
N ALA A 145 15.19 -3.44 1.99
CA ALA A 145 16.15 -2.44 2.49
C ALA A 145 16.28 -1.15 1.63
N VAL A 146 15.18 -0.72 0.98
CA VAL A 146 15.13 0.50 0.15
C VAL A 146 14.11 1.51 0.65
N GLU A 147 14.26 2.80 0.30
CA GLU A 147 13.18 3.77 0.52
C GLU A 147 11.94 3.39 -0.30
N THR A 148 10.76 3.54 0.30
CA THR A 148 9.44 3.37 -0.35
C THR A 148 9.35 4.11 -1.69
N GLY A 149 9.94 5.30 -1.78
CA GLY A 149 10.02 6.10 -3.00
C GLY A 149 10.86 5.46 -4.10
N THR A 150 11.95 4.79 -3.75
CA THR A 150 12.83 4.08 -4.69
C THR A 150 12.09 2.88 -5.29
N LEU A 151 11.51 2.02 -4.45
CA LEU A 151 10.70 0.88 -4.91
C LEU A 151 9.54 1.34 -5.80
N VAL A 152 8.84 2.41 -5.40
CA VAL A 152 7.73 2.97 -6.18
C VAL A 152 8.22 3.56 -7.50
N TYR A 153 9.29 4.34 -7.53
CA TYR A 153 9.74 5.05 -8.72
C TYR A 153 10.35 4.10 -9.76
N HIS A 154 11.25 3.21 -9.34
CA HIS A 154 11.99 2.33 -10.23
C HIS A 154 11.18 1.08 -10.58
N GLU A 155 10.53 0.43 -9.60
CA GLU A 155 9.87 -0.85 -9.86
C GLU A 155 8.37 -0.74 -10.12
N LEU A 156 7.60 -0.20 -9.18
CA LEU A 156 6.14 -0.34 -9.24
C LEU A 156 5.51 0.62 -10.27
N ARG A 157 6.02 1.86 -10.37
CA ARG A 157 5.42 2.90 -11.20
C ARG A 157 5.51 2.64 -12.70
N PRO A 158 6.65 2.17 -13.27
CA PRO A 158 6.77 1.91 -14.71
C PRO A 158 6.00 0.69 -15.18
N ARG A 159 5.39 -0.09 -14.27
CA ARG A 159 4.59 -1.28 -14.60
C ARG A 159 3.07 -1.01 -14.61
N VAL A 160 2.62 0.22 -14.26
CA VAL A 160 1.18 0.56 -14.19
C VAL A 160 0.78 1.71 -15.13
N PRO A 161 -0.11 1.48 -16.13
CA PRO A 161 -0.55 2.51 -17.06
C PRO A 161 -1.43 3.58 -16.40
N PHE A 162 -1.59 4.73 -17.08
CA PHE A 162 -2.59 5.71 -16.68
C PHE A 162 -4.00 5.19 -16.92
N VAL A 163 -4.88 5.44 -15.94
CA VAL A 163 -6.25 4.90 -15.91
C VAL A 163 -7.30 5.88 -16.47
N LYS A 164 -6.94 7.16 -16.68
CA LYS A 164 -7.85 8.24 -17.10
C LYS A 164 -7.12 9.35 -17.87
N GLY A 165 -7.88 10.12 -18.64
CA GLY A 165 -7.42 11.30 -19.37
C GLY A 165 -6.72 10.98 -20.69
N LYS A 166 -6.15 11.98 -21.36
CA LYS A 166 -5.55 11.87 -22.71
C LYS A 166 -4.43 10.83 -22.84
N ARG A 167 -3.85 10.37 -21.73
CA ARG A 167 -2.77 9.37 -21.68
C ARG A 167 -3.25 7.98 -21.22
N CYS A 168 -4.55 7.73 -21.19
CA CYS A 168 -5.11 6.43 -20.77
C CYS A 168 -4.43 5.27 -21.51
N GLY A 169 -4.11 4.18 -20.80
CA GLY A 169 -3.37 3.03 -21.35
C GLY A 169 -1.86 3.24 -21.49
N GLN A 170 -1.35 4.47 -21.50
CA GLN A 170 0.09 4.73 -21.63
C GLN A 170 0.83 4.47 -20.30
N VAL A 171 2.00 3.85 -20.42
CA VAL A 171 2.93 3.63 -19.31
C VAL A 171 3.80 4.90 -19.09
N PRO A 172 4.03 5.35 -17.85
CA PRO A 172 4.62 6.68 -17.64
C PRO A 172 6.12 6.63 -17.38
N THR A 173 6.88 7.38 -18.17
CA THR A 173 8.36 7.44 -18.11
C THR A 173 8.92 8.12 -16.86
N LYS A 174 8.10 8.89 -16.14
CA LYS A 174 8.46 9.54 -14.87
C LYS A 174 7.27 9.51 -13.91
N LEU A 175 7.55 9.48 -12.60
CA LEU A 175 6.56 9.61 -11.55
C LEU A 175 5.90 11.00 -11.61
N PRO A 176 4.57 11.13 -11.82
CA PRO A 176 3.90 12.43 -11.82
C PRO A 176 3.99 13.09 -10.44
N HIS A 177 4.17 14.42 -10.36
CA HIS A 177 4.19 15.15 -9.09
C HIS A 177 2.94 14.92 -8.22
N SER A 178 1.78 14.71 -8.83
CA SER A 178 0.52 14.40 -8.13
C SER A 178 0.39 12.95 -7.66
N PHE A 179 1.37 12.07 -7.92
CA PHE A 179 1.27 10.65 -7.61
C PHE A 179 0.96 10.39 -6.13
N TYR A 180 1.75 10.98 -5.22
CA TYR A 180 1.62 10.82 -3.78
C TYR A 180 0.37 11.52 -3.23
N LEU A 181 -0.01 12.67 -3.79
CA LEU A 181 -1.26 13.37 -3.46
C LEU A 181 -2.50 12.51 -3.77
N GLU A 182 -2.46 11.68 -4.81
CA GLU A 182 -3.54 10.75 -5.16
C GLU A 182 -3.32 9.30 -4.67
N ALA A 183 -2.22 9.01 -3.99
CA ALA A 183 -1.85 7.64 -3.65
C ALA A 183 -2.78 7.00 -2.61
N TYR A 184 -3.50 7.79 -1.81
CA TYR A 184 -4.58 7.28 -0.95
C TYR A 184 -5.61 6.42 -1.72
N ARG A 185 -5.83 6.71 -3.01
CA ARG A 185 -6.76 5.97 -3.88
C ARG A 185 -6.32 4.52 -4.18
N LEU A 186 -5.09 4.14 -3.85
CA LEU A 186 -4.62 2.75 -3.95
C LEU A 186 -5.36 1.84 -2.97
N ASN A 187 -5.83 2.37 -1.84
CA ASN A 187 -6.61 1.63 -0.84
C ASN A 187 -8.12 1.55 -1.17
N GLY A 188 -8.55 2.09 -2.32
CA GLY A 188 -9.96 2.28 -2.64
C GLY A 188 -10.59 1.21 -3.53
N THR A 189 -11.85 1.43 -3.91
CA THR A 189 -12.58 0.58 -4.87
C THR A 189 -12.20 0.83 -6.33
N GLY A 190 -11.05 1.49 -6.57
CA GLY A 190 -10.65 2.12 -7.83
C GLY A 190 -10.06 1.15 -8.85
N ASP A 191 -10.18 1.48 -10.14
CA ASP A 191 -9.53 0.70 -11.21
C ASP A 191 -8.00 0.86 -11.13
N ARG A 192 -7.53 1.99 -10.57
CA ARG A 192 -6.14 2.19 -10.13
C ARG A 192 -5.74 1.23 -9.00
N ALA A 193 -6.58 1.01 -8.00
CA ALA A 193 -6.31 0.04 -6.95
C ALA A 193 -6.21 -1.37 -7.53
N ARG A 194 -7.16 -1.74 -8.42
CA ARG A 194 -7.15 -3.03 -9.11
C ARG A 194 -5.85 -3.28 -9.89
N LEU A 195 -5.41 -2.31 -10.69
CA LEU A 195 -4.14 -2.42 -11.44
C LEU A 195 -2.91 -2.56 -10.53
N TRP A 196 -2.87 -1.82 -9.42
CA TRP A 196 -1.75 -1.92 -8.46
C TRP A 196 -1.76 -3.25 -7.69
N VAL A 197 -2.94 -3.76 -7.33
CA VAL A 197 -3.12 -5.09 -6.74
C VAL A 197 -2.61 -6.16 -7.70
N CYS A 198 -3.15 -6.24 -8.93
CA CYS A 198 -2.75 -7.28 -9.88
C CYS A 198 -1.24 -7.27 -10.18
N MET A 199 -0.64 -6.09 -10.36
CA MET A 199 0.81 -5.94 -10.53
C MET A 199 1.60 -6.41 -9.31
N LEU A 200 1.16 -6.08 -8.08
CA LEU A 200 1.84 -6.56 -6.87
C LEU A 200 1.68 -8.06 -6.66
N GLU A 201 0.51 -8.64 -6.95
CA GLU A 201 0.27 -10.08 -6.89
C GLU A 201 1.18 -10.83 -7.88
N GLU A 202 1.38 -10.28 -9.08
CA GLU A 202 2.30 -10.82 -10.09
C GLU A 202 3.77 -10.74 -9.65
N LEU A 203 4.25 -9.58 -9.18
CA LEU A 203 5.65 -9.41 -8.78
C LEU A 203 6.01 -10.19 -7.50
N THR A 204 5.11 -10.27 -6.52
CA THR A 204 5.36 -10.92 -5.23
C THR A 204 4.93 -12.39 -5.19
N GLN A 205 4.13 -12.86 -6.15
CA GLN A 205 3.42 -14.16 -6.14
C GLN A 205 2.45 -14.35 -4.95
N VAL A 206 2.18 -13.29 -4.17
CA VAL A 206 1.19 -13.30 -3.09
C VAL A 206 -0.20 -13.04 -3.67
N ARG A 207 -1.19 -13.87 -3.33
CA ARG A 207 -2.56 -13.75 -3.82
C ARG A 207 -3.46 -13.03 -2.81
N ARG A 208 -4.60 -12.50 -3.29
CA ARG A 208 -5.64 -11.82 -2.49
C ARG A 208 -5.18 -10.51 -1.85
N LEU A 209 -4.23 -9.80 -2.48
CA LEU A 209 -3.88 -8.43 -2.09
C LEU A 209 -5.04 -7.45 -2.34
N ASP A 210 -6.10 -7.87 -3.04
CA ASP A 210 -7.37 -7.13 -3.12
C ASP A 210 -7.99 -6.86 -1.75
N LEU A 211 -7.74 -7.73 -0.76
CA LEU A 211 -8.21 -7.57 0.62
C LEU A 211 -7.53 -6.43 1.39
N LEU A 212 -6.41 -5.90 0.89
CA LEU A 212 -5.72 -4.73 1.48
C LEU A 212 -6.31 -3.39 1.01
N THR A 213 -7.47 -3.46 0.35
CA THR A 213 -8.17 -2.32 -0.26
C THR A 213 -9.67 -2.48 -0.08
N ALA A 214 -10.43 -1.42 -0.39
CA ALA A 214 -11.88 -1.51 -0.46
C ALA A 214 -12.42 -2.26 -1.70
N LEU A 215 -11.58 -2.81 -2.60
CA LEU A 215 -12.02 -3.53 -3.81
C LEU A 215 -13.11 -4.61 -3.60
N PRO A 216 -13.12 -5.40 -2.50
CA PRO A 216 -14.18 -6.38 -2.25
C PRO A 216 -15.58 -5.76 -2.21
N TRP A 217 -15.68 -4.48 -1.83
CA TRP A 217 -16.93 -3.72 -1.69
C TRP A 217 -17.24 -2.79 -2.87
N ALA A 218 -16.50 -2.91 -3.99
CA ALA A 218 -16.55 -1.96 -5.10
C ALA A 218 -17.91 -1.80 -5.79
N TYR A 219 -18.78 -2.81 -5.74
CA TYR A 219 -20.13 -2.74 -6.30
C TYR A 219 -21.15 -2.12 -5.34
N ALA A 220 -20.88 -2.11 -4.03
CA ALA A 220 -21.79 -1.65 -3.00
C ALA A 220 -21.53 -0.19 -2.58
N ILE A 221 -20.24 0.20 -2.51
CA ILE A 221 -19.80 1.44 -1.86
C ILE A 221 -19.19 2.40 -2.89
N ASN A 222 -19.68 3.64 -2.94
CA ASN A 222 -19.16 4.65 -3.85
C ASN A 222 -17.73 5.08 -3.45
N ARG A 223 -16.93 5.47 -4.46
CA ARG A 223 -15.57 6.03 -4.31
C ARG A 223 -15.57 7.42 -3.65
N ARG A 224 -16.68 8.17 -3.69
CA ARG A 224 -16.80 9.52 -3.12
C ARG A 224 -16.77 9.49 -1.58
N ASN A 225 -15.96 10.36 -0.97
CA ASN A 225 -15.82 10.53 0.48
C ASN A 225 -15.53 9.25 1.28
N LEU A 226 -15.00 8.22 0.61
CA LEU A 226 -14.66 6.94 1.23
C LEU A 226 -13.33 6.99 1.98
N LEU A 227 -12.35 7.71 1.41
CA LEU A 227 -10.95 7.68 1.84
C LEU A 227 -10.45 9.09 2.16
N ARG A 228 -9.66 9.19 3.23
CA ARG A 228 -8.91 10.42 3.56
C ARG A 228 -7.66 10.54 2.69
N ALA A 229 -7.29 11.76 2.33
CA ALA A 229 -6.02 12.04 1.63
C ALA A 229 -4.83 12.22 2.59
N ASN A 230 -5.12 12.71 3.80
CA ASN A 230 -4.14 12.91 4.87
C ASN A 230 -4.10 11.68 5.78
N ARG A 231 -2.89 11.25 6.13
CA ARG A 231 -2.61 10.13 7.03
C ARG A 231 -3.16 10.43 8.43
N THR A 232 -3.73 9.40 9.05
CA THR A 232 -4.03 9.40 10.48
C THR A 232 -3.68 8.04 11.08
N TRP A 233 -3.39 8.00 12.38
CA TRP A 233 -2.95 6.79 13.06
C TRP A 233 -3.40 6.78 14.52
N CYS A 234 -3.37 5.61 15.16
CA CYS A 234 -3.43 5.54 16.63
C CYS A 234 -2.00 5.45 17.16
N SER A 235 -1.59 6.44 17.94
CA SER A 235 -0.26 6.48 18.56
C SER A 235 -0.05 5.34 19.55
N SER A 236 -1.07 4.95 20.31
CA SER A 236 -0.94 3.83 21.26
C SER A 236 -0.95 2.46 20.57
N CYS A 237 -1.63 2.28 19.42
CA CYS A 237 -1.42 1.08 18.58
C CYS A 237 0.05 0.96 18.16
N TYR A 238 0.65 2.05 17.67
CA TYR A 238 2.06 2.03 17.28
C TYR A 238 2.97 1.70 18.46
N GLU A 239 2.76 2.33 19.62
CA GLU A 239 3.58 2.07 20.81
C GLU A 239 3.44 0.63 21.31
N ASN A 240 2.20 0.13 21.43
CA ASN A 240 1.89 -1.24 21.83
C ASN A 240 2.51 -2.28 20.88
N TRP A 241 2.45 -2.05 19.56
CA TRP A 241 3.10 -2.96 18.61
C TRP A 241 4.62 -2.93 18.74
N ARG A 242 5.23 -1.75 18.90
CA ARG A 242 6.67 -1.60 19.09
C ARG A 242 7.17 -2.26 20.39
N SER A 243 6.52 -1.99 21.52
CA SER A 243 6.90 -2.54 22.82
C SER A 243 6.69 -4.06 22.90
N SER A 244 5.66 -4.58 22.21
CA SER A 244 5.38 -6.01 22.12
C SER A 244 6.20 -6.76 21.05
N GLY A 245 7.15 -6.10 20.37
CA GLY A 245 7.92 -6.70 19.28
C GLY A 245 7.09 -7.14 18.05
N ARG A 246 5.86 -6.61 17.92
CA ARG A 246 4.93 -6.92 16.83
C ARG A 246 5.27 -6.07 15.60
N PRO A 247 5.02 -6.58 14.37
CA PRO A 247 5.25 -5.80 13.16
C PRO A 247 4.39 -4.52 13.15
N VAL A 248 5.02 -3.37 12.90
CA VAL A 248 4.34 -2.09 12.75
C VAL A 248 3.84 -1.94 11.32
N TYR A 249 2.58 -1.55 11.15
CA TYR A 249 1.91 -1.42 9.85
C TYR A 249 0.78 -0.38 9.93
N GLU A 250 0.09 -0.10 8.82
CA GLU A 250 -1.06 0.82 8.81
C GLU A 250 -2.34 0.07 8.39
N PRO A 251 -3.30 -0.15 9.30
CA PRO A 251 -4.59 -0.74 8.97
C PRO A 251 -5.36 0.04 7.90
N LEU A 252 -6.03 -0.69 7.01
CA LEU A 252 -6.99 -0.15 6.04
C LEU A 252 -8.10 0.66 6.72
N LEU A 253 -8.46 0.28 7.96
CA LEU A 253 -9.42 0.97 8.80
C LEU A 253 -9.11 2.48 8.94
N TRP A 254 -7.85 2.85 9.17
CA TRP A 254 -7.42 4.24 9.30
C TRP A 254 -7.46 5.04 7.99
N MET A 255 -7.54 4.36 6.83
CA MET A 255 -7.60 5.00 5.52
C MET A 255 -9.01 5.50 5.17
N LEU A 256 -10.03 4.98 5.85
CA LEU A 256 -11.43 5.28 5.60
C LEU A 256 -11.80 6.60 6.28
N GLN A 257 -12.39 7.56 5.55
CA GLN A 257 -12.60 8.94 6.04
C GLN A 257 -13.50 9.01 7.29
N VAL A 258 -14.40 8.06 7.46
CA VAL A 258 -15.35 8.03 8.58
C VAL A 258 -14.71 7.63 9.92
N VAL A 259 -13.65 6.83 9.90
CA VAL A 259 -13.03 6.28 11.12
C VAL A 259 -12.17 7.35 11.78
N THR A 260 -12.73 8.09 12.71
CA THR A 260 -12.06 9.19 13.42
C THR A 260 -11.39 8.76 14.71
N VAL A 261 -11.72 7.57 15.20
CA VAL A 261 -11.35 7.02 16.51
C VAL A 261 -10.81 5.60 16.33
N CYS A 262 -9.85 5.21 17.18
CA CYS A 262 -9.33 3.85 17.27
C CYS A 262 -10.25 2.99 18.16
N PRO A 263 -10.76 1.84 17.68
CA PRO A 263 -11.55 0.95 18.53
C PRO A 263 -10.70 0.30 19.64
N ASP A 264 -9.48 -0.16 19.33
CA ASP A 264 -8.60 -0.85 20.29
C ASP A 264 -8.24 -0.02 21.54
N HIS A 265 -8.06 1.30 21.39
CA HIS A 265 -7.58 2.20 22.43
C HIS A 265 -8.58 3.33 22.75
N MET A 266 -9.80 3.24 22.22
CA MET A 266 -10.93 4.14 22.45
C MET A 266 -10.66 5.66 22.32
N GLN A 267 -9.70 6.06 21.48
CA GLN A 267 -9.18 7.43 21.39
C GLN A 267 -9.20 8.00 19.96
N PRO A 268 -9.29 9.33 19.77
CA PRO A 268 -9.16 9.97 18.46
C PRO A 268 -7.86 9.59 17.73
N LEU A 269 -7.94 9.45 16.39
CA LEU A 269 -6.74 9.22 15.58
C LEU A 269 -5.94 10.52 15.41
N ASP A 270 -4.64 10.43 15.67
CA ASP A 270 -3.66 11.48 15.40
C ASP A 270 -3.63 11.85 13.91
N SER A 271 -3.40 13.13 13.61
CA SER A 271 -3.19 13.63 12.23
C SER A 271 -1.96 14.55 12.06
N LEU A 272 -1.32 14.92 13.17
CA LEU A 272 -0.14 15.80 13.23
C LEU A 272 1.02 15.05 13.88
N CYS A 273 2.22 15.20 13.32
CA CYS A 273 3.41 14.67 13.96
C CYS A 273 3.69 15.42 15.28
N PRO A 274 3.89 14.75 16.43
CA PRO A 274 4.13 15.43 17.70
C PRO A 274 5.45 16.23 17.74
N VAL A 275 6.41 15.91 16.87
CA VAL A 275 7.74 16.57 16.84
C VAL A 275 7.79 17.77 15.87
N CYS A 276 7.09 17.70 14.73
CA CYS A 276 7.18 18.75 13.70
C CYS A 276 5.85 19.42 13.32
N SER A 277 4.74 19.01 13.95
CA SER A 277 3.39 19.54 13.76
C SER A 277 2.91 19.58 12.31
N ARG A 278 3.46 18.72 11.44
CA ARG A 278 3.05 18.60 10.04
C ARG A 278 2.07 17.45 9.83
N MET A 279 1.00 17.74 9.10
CA MET A 279 0.18 16.72 8.44
C MET A 279 1.02 15.99 7.38
N GLN A 280 0.66 14.73 7.14
CA GLN A 280 1.31 13.86 6.16
C GLN A 280 0.24 13.35 5.18
N TYR A 281 0.60 13.11 3.91
CA TYR A 281 -0.24 12.31 3.02
C TYR A 281 -0.22 10.85 3.47
N VAL A 282 -1.28 10.10 3.16
CA VAL A 282 -1.36 8.63 3.40
C VAL A 282 -0.12 7.89 2.88
N PHE A 283 0.47 8.34 1.78
CA PHE A 283 1.63 7.69 1.18
C PHE A 283 2.59 8.71 0.55
N SER A 284 3.89 8.47 0.68
CA SER A 284 4.97 9.37 0.25
C SER A 284 6.25 8.58 -0.04
N SER A 285 7.23 9.19 -0.71
CA SER A 285 8.53 8.56 -0.98
C SER A 285 9.30 8.16 0.28
N ARG A 286 9.08 8.89 1.39
CA ARG A 286 9.74 8.66 2.68
C ARG A 286 8.77 8.07 3.73
N SER A 287 7.64 7.51 3.29
CA SER A 287 6.73 6.79 4.18
C SER A 287 7.37 5.50 4.68
N HIS A 288 7.24 5.26 5.98
CA HIS A 288 7.67 4.06 6.69
C HIS A 288 6.71 3.88 7.89
N PRO A 289 6.33 2.66 8.28
CA PRO A 289 5.34 2.44 9.32
C PRO A 289 5.77 3.05 10.65
N GLY A 290 4.83 3.62 11.41
CA GLY A 290 5.11 4.25 12.71
C GLY A 290 5.97 5.52 12.71
N HIS A 291 6.51 5.97 11.56
CA HIS A 291 7.45 7.09 11.49
C HIS A 291 6.96 8.26 10.63
N CYS A 292 7.34 9.49 11.01
CA CYS A 292 7.00 10.69 10.25
C CYS A 292 7.75 10.74 8.91
N SER A 293 7.03 10.85 7.78
CA SER A 293 7.66 10.95 6.45
C SER A 293 8.49 12.23 6.23
N ARG A 294 8.37 13.22 7.12
CA ARG A 294 9.14 14.48 7.07
C ARG A 294 10.37 14.45 7.98
N CYS A 295 10.17 14.43 9.29
CA CYS A 295 11.24 14.51 10.29
C CYS A 295 11.77 13.14 10.75
N ARG A 296 11.24 12.03 10.23
CA ARG A 296 11.60 10.65 10.60
C ARG A 296 11.39 10.27 12.08
N SER A 297 10.83 11.15 12.91
CA SER A 297 10.50 10.80 14.31
C SER A 297 9.49 9.66 14.38
N TRP A 298 9.58 8.87 15.44
CA TRP A 298 8.54 7.94 15.85
C TRP A 298 7.21 8.68 16.09
N LEU A 299 6.09 8.00 15.83
CA LEU A 299 4.73 8.52 15.96
C LEU A 299 3.91 7.82 17.05
N GLY A 300 4.46 6.77 17.67
CA GLY A 300 3.85 6.10 18.81
C GLY A 300 4.03 6.90 20.10
N ARG A 301 3.01 6.83 20.95
CA ARG A 301 2.98 7.35 22.32
C ARG A 301 1.81 6.71 23.07
N VAL A 302 1.94 6.54 24.37
CA VAL A 302 0.81 6.18 25.24
C VAL A 302 -0.03 7.44 25.48
N HIS A 303 -1.35 7.29 25.49
CA HIS A 303 -2.25 8.30 25.99
C HIS A 303 -2.97 7.79 27.24
N GLU A 304 -3.10 8.67 28.22
CA GLU A 304 -3.95 8.44 29.38
C GLU A 304 -5.42 8.55 28.94
N ALA A 305 -6.28 7.70 29.50
CA ALA A 305 -7.66 7.61 29.07
C ALA A 305 -8.51 8.72 29.71
N ASP A 306 -8.79 9.77 28.93
CA ASP A 306 -9.77 10.80 29.30
C ASP A 306 -11.19 10.22 29.39
N ILE A 307 -12.04 10.89 30.17
CA ILE A 307 -13.43 10.49 30.44
C ILE A 307 -14.24 10.40 29.14
N MET A 308 -14.98 9.30 28.97
CA MET A 308 -15.78 9.01 27.77
C MET A 308 -16.91 10.04 27.54
N ASP A 309 -16.77 10.87 26.51
CA ASP A 309 -17.84 11.71 25.96
C ASP A 309 -18.85 10.89 25.14
N HIS A 310 -20.14 11.26 25.19
CA HIS A 310 -21.19 10.69 24.34
C HIS A 310 -20.84 10.82 22.84
N HIS A 311 -20.24 11.94 22.41
CA HIS A 311 -19.83 12.12 21.03
C HIS A 311 -18.73 11.10 20.63
N LEU A 312 -17.82 10.78 21.54
CA LEU A 312 -16.80 9.74 21.33
C LEU A 312 -17.43 8.35 21.20
N ALA A 313 -18.46 8.03 21.98
CA ALA A 313 -19.19 6.75 21.89
C ALA A 313 -19.88 6.50 20.53
N GLU A 314 -20.39 7.53 19.85
CA GLU A 314 -20.96 7.37 18.49
C GLU A 314 -19.87 7.10 17.43
N HIS A 315 -18.73 7.78 17.58
CA HIS A 315 -17.58 7.60 16.69
C HIS A 315 -16.90 6.22 16.90
N LEU A 316 -16.95 5.67 18.12
CA LEU A 316 -16.54 4.30 18.44
C LEU A 316 -17.40 3.26 17.71
N ARG A 317 -18.74 3.31 17.90
CA ARG A 317 -19.67 2.40 17.19
C ARG A 317 -19.49 2.45 15.67
N THR A 318 -19.25 3.65 15.14
CA THR A 318 -18.90 3.86 13.73
C THR A 318 -17.62 3.12 13.32
N ALA A 319 -16.56 3.22 14.12
CA ALA A 319 -15.29 2.55 13.86
C ALA A 319 -15.45 1.02 13.90
N GLU A 320 -16.15 0.49 14.91
CA GLU A 320 -16.44 -0.94 15.08
C GLU A 320 -17.24 -1.52 13.90
N MET A 321 -18.34 -0.87 13.50
CA MET A 321 -19.16 -1.30 12.35
C MET A 321 -18.37 -1.35 11.05
N VAL A 322 -17.41 -0.43 10.85
CA VAL A 322 -16.52 -0.43 9.69
C VAL A 322 -15.44 -1.50 9.82
N ALA A 323 -14.94 -1.76 11.01
CA ALA A 323 -13.94 -2.79 11.25
C ALA A 323 -14.52 -4.21 11.04
N ASP A 324 -15.75 -4.47 11.47
CA ASP A 324 -16.50 -5.70 11.15
C ASP A 324 -16.71 -5.88 9.64
N LEU A 325 -17.02 -4.80 8.91
CA LEU A 325 -17.13 -4.83 7.45
C LEU A 325 -15.81 -5.22 6.79
N LEU A 326 -14.68 -4.70 7.30
CA LEU A 326 -13.35 -5.07 6.81
C LEU A 326 -13.03 -6.54 7.09
N ALA A 327 -13.32 -7.04 8.29
CA ALA A 327 -13.15 -8.45 8.65
C ALA A 327 -13.95 -9.38 7.72
N ALA A 328 -15.15 -8.98 7.30
CA ALA A 328 -15.99 -9.73 6.36
C ALA A 328 -15.55 -9.68 4.88
N SER A 329 -14.57 -8.85 4.52
CA SER A 329 -14.12 -8.67 3.12
C SER A 329 -13.74 -9.94 2.35
N PRO A 330 -13.16 -11.01 2.95
CA PRO A 330 -12.90 -12.27 2.25
C PRO A 330 -14.15 -12.90 1.61
N TYR A 331 -15.32 -12.70 2.23
CA TYR A 331 -16.59 -13.34 1.88
C TYR A 331 -17.46 -12.50 0.92
N ALA A 332 -17.13 -11.22 0.72
CA ALA A 332 -17.91 -10.27 -0.08
C ALA A 332 -18.08 -10.68 -1.56
N ARG A 333 -17.20 -11.54 -2.09
CA ARG A 333 -17.32 -12.08 -3.46
C ARG A 333 -18.38 -13.18 -3.61
N ASN A 334 -18.71 -13.90 -2.53
CA ASN A 334 -19.48 -15.14 -2.62
C ASN A 334 -20.99 -14.96 -2.46
N ARG A 335 -21.46 -13.84 -1.87
CA ARG A 335 -22.89 -13.61 -1.63
C ARG A 335 -23.32 -12.16 -1.88
N VAL A 336 -24.60 -12.04 -2.22
CA VAL A 336 -25.38 -10.83 -2.54
C VAL A 336 -25.23 -10.29 -3.97
N ARG A 337 -26.40 -10.09 -4.59
CA ARG A 337 -26.63 -9.72 -5.99
C ARG A 337 -26.47 -8.21 -6.22
N TRP A 338 -25.38 -7.60 -5.72
CA TRP A 338 -25.12 -6.15 -5.73
C TRP A 338 -25.24 -5.47 -7.12
N ARG A 339 -25.15 -6.26 -8.20
CA ARG A 339 -25.24 -5.81 -9.60
C ARG A 339 -26.52 -5.04 -9.99
N LYS A 340 -27.57 -5.04 -9.16
CA LYS A 340 -28.82 -4.28 -9.40
C LYS A 340 -29.06 -3.11 -8.43
N THR A 341 -28.21 -2.91 -7.42
CA THR A 341 -28.39 -1.85 -6.41
C THR A 341 -27.56 -0.62 -6.77
N ARG A 342 -28.11 0.59 -6.62
CA ARG A 342 -27.31 1.82 -6.75
C ARG A 342 -26.25 1.86 -5.63
N GLN A 343 -25.00 2.15 -5.97
CA GLN A 343 -23.92 2.33 -4.98
C GLN A 343 -24.33 3.36 -3.93
N ILE A 344 -24.08 3.06 -2.66
CA ILE A 344 -24.37 3.98 -1.56
C ILE A 344 -23.23 5.01 -1.46
N ASN A 345 -23.59 6.30 -1.46
CA ASN A 345 -22.66 7.44 -1.48
C ASN A 345 -22.00 7.74 -0.12
N SER A 346 -22.16 6.87 0.87
CA SER A 346 -21.60 7.01 2.21
C SER A 346 -21.41 5.62 2.82
N LEU A 347 -20.21 5.37 3.37
CA LEU A 347 -19.88 4.15 4.09
C LEU A 347 -20.79 3.96 5.32
N LEU A 348 -21.07 5.03 6.06
CA LEU A 348 -22.04 5.00 7.18
C LEU A 348 -23.42 4.54 6.73
N LYS A 349 -23.96 5.17 5.68
CA LYS A 349 -25.29 4.79 5.18
C LYS A 349 -25.33 3.33 4.75
N PHE A 350 -24.24 2.81 4.19
CA PHE A 350 -24.13 1.38 3.86
C PHE A 350 -24.11 0.49 5.12
N CYS A 351 -23.33 0.84 6.15
CA CYS A 351 -23.22 0.06 7.39
C CYS A 351 -24.47 0.16 8.28
N HIS A 352 -25.25 1.25 8.22
CA HIS A 352 -26.54 1.34 8.89
C HIS A 352 -27.66 0.64 8.11
N SER A 353 -27.66 0.69 6.76
CA SER A 353 -28.72 0.06 5.96
C SER A 353 -28.56 -1.45 5.79
N HIS A 354 -27.36 -1.99 6.02
CA HIS A 354 -27.08 -3.42 6.00
C HIS A 354 -26.56 -3.82 7.37
N ASN A 355 -27.24 -4.75 8.03
CA ASN A 355 -26.84 -5.27 9.32
C ASN A 355 -25.45 -5.93 9.21
N VAL A 356 -24.39 -5.20 9.60
CA VAL A 356 -23.00 -5.70 9.49
C VAL A 356 -22.80 -6.93 10.38
N SER A 357 -23.50 -7.00 11.52
CA SER A 357 -23.54 -8.17 12.39
C SER A 357 -24.09 -9.41 11.68
N LEU A 358 -25.02 -9.27 10.73
CA LEU A 358 -25.47 -10.36 9.85
C LEU A 358 -24.37 -10.76 8.85
N ILE A 359 -23.62 -9.80 8.31
CA ILE A 359 -22.48 -10.08 7.42
C ILE A 359 -21.40 -10.86 8.18
N ARG A 360 -21.10 -10.44 9.42
CA ARG A 360 -20.16 -11.14 10.33
C ARG A 360 -20.67 -12.53 10.72
N ALA A 361 -21.94 -12.67 11.14
CA ALA A 361 -22.53 -13.98 11.44
C ALA A 361 -22.53 -14.95 10.23
N LEU A 362 -22.65 -14.44 9.01
CA LEU A 362 -22.52 -15.24 7.78
C LEU A 362 -21.06 -15.62 7.47
N ALA A 363 -20.08 -14.81 7.87
CA ALA A 363 -18.65 -15.15 7.81
C ALA A 363 -18.28 -16.21 8.86
N ASP A 364 -18.76 -16.06 10.10
CA ASP A 364 -18.47 -16.99 11.20
C ASP A 364 -19.11 -18.37 10.97
N ARG A 365 -20.34 -18.43 10.42
CA ARG A 365 -20.95 -19.70 9.98
C ARG A 365 -20.14 -20.46 8.93
N HIS A 366 -19.36 -19.76 8.09
CA HIS A 366 -18.50 -20.38 7.10
C HIS A 366 -17.21 -20.93 7.73
N ARG A 367 -16.69 -20.32 8.81
CA ARG A 367 -15.56 -20.88 9.58
C ARG A 367 -15.93 -22.16 10.32
N ALA A 368 -17.20 -22.34 10.68
CA ALA A 368 -17.70 -23.57 11.31
C ALA A 368 -18.06 -24.69 10.30
N GLN A 369 -17.84 -24.46 9.00
CA GLN A 369 -18.15 -25.39 7.90
C GLN A 369 -16.92 -25.76 7.06
N GLN A 370 -15.72 -25.41 7.53
CA GLN A 370 -14.41 -25.73 6.96
C GLN A 370 -13.53 -26.38 8.02
#